data_AF-A0A1T1ZXN9-F1
#
_entry.id   AF-A0A1T1ZXN9-F1
#
_cell.length_a   1.000
_cell.length_b   1.000
_cell.length_c   1.000
_cell.angle_alpha   90.00
_cell.angle_beta   90.00
_cell.angle_gamma   90.00
#
_symmetry.space_group_name_H-M   'P 1'
#
loop_
_entity.id
_entity.type
_entity.pdbx_description
1 polymer ?
#
loop_
_entity_poly.entity_id
_entity_poly.type
_entity_poly.pdbx_seq_one_letter_code
_entity_poly.pdbx_strand_id
1 'polypeptide(L)'
;MQAAMASTRAAAQQLENDTTQIACWIEIKHPGSLTALEVQRHYSCSDNAIAHVVPLVSDDETRPMIRREAEAAFRALGYALKPEGRDVFSIFGRVQNKSNHARLHAFAEIERVLRKAAEPLASREGTQSGDE
;
A
#
# COMPACT_ATOMS: atom_id res chain seq x y z
N MET A 1 -17.86 19.52 -11.09
CA MET A 1 -16.86 18.77 -11.91
C MET A 1 -15.43 18.99 -11.46
N GLN A 2 -14.96 20.23 -11.24
CA GLN A 2 -13.56 20.50 -10.81
C GLN A 2 -13.16 19.82 -9.47
N ALA A 3 -14.06 19.79 -8.48
CA ALA A 3 -13.77 19.15 -7.19
C ALA A 3 -13.59 17.63 -7.28
N ALA A 4 -14.38 16.94 -8.11
CA ALA A 4 -14.27 15.50 -8.33
C ALA A 4 -12.96 15.15 -9.06
N MET A 5 -12.58 15.92 -10.09
CA MET A 5 -11.31 15.72 -10.79
C MET A 5 -10.09 15.99 -9.90
N ALA A 6 -10.16 17.00 -9.02
CA ALA A 6 -9.11 17.28 -8.04
C ALA A 6 -8.97 16.15 -7.01
N SER A 7 -10.10 15.58 -6.54
CA SER A 7 -10.12 14.41 -5.65
C SER A 7 -9.43 13.20 -6.29
N THR A 8 -9.77 12.88 -7.54
CA THR A 8 -9.18 11.74 -8.25
C THR A 8 -7.68 11.93 -8.50
N ARG A 9 -7.22 13.16 -8.77
CA ARG A 9 -5.78 13.45 -8.92
C ARG A 9 -5.03 13.28 -7.59
N ALA A 10 -5.60 13.78 -6.49
CA ALA A 10 -5.02 13.61 -5.17
C ALA A 10 -4.95 12.12 -4.78
N ALA A 11 -6.00 11.35 -5.06
CA ALA A 11 -6.02 9.91 -4.82
C ALA A 11 -4.98 9.15 -5.65
N ALA A 12 -4.81 9.52 -6.93
CA ALA A 12 -3.76 8.93 -7.78
C ALA A 12 -2.36 9.24 -7.24
N GLN A 13 -2.11 10.49 -6.82
CA GLN A 13 -0.83 10.87 -6.24
C GLN A 13 -0.56 10.15 -4.91
N GLN A 14 -1.58 9.99 -4.08
CA GLN A 14 -1.49 9.23 -2.83
C GLN A 14 -1.14 7.77 -3.10
N LEU A 15 -1.79 7.13 -4.08
CA LEU A 15 -1.49 5.76 -4.46
C LEU A 15 -0.05 5.60 -4.99
N GLU A 16 0.47 6.54 -5.78
CA GLU A 16 1.88 6.54 -6.19
C GLU A 16 2.84 6.62 -5.00
N ASN A 17 2.54 7.49 -4.04
CA ASN A 17 3.33 7.67 -2.82
C ASN A 17 3.32 6.38 -1.99
N ASP A 18 2.14 5.82 -1.74
CA ASP A 18 1.96 4.60 -0.95
C ASP A 18 2.62 3.40 -1.61
N THR A 19 2.48 3.26 -2.93
CA THR A 19 3.18 2.22 -3.71
C THR A 19 4.70 2.34 -3.55
N THR A 20 5.22 3.56 -3.56
CA THR A 20 6.65 3.79 -3.37
C THR A 20 7.10 3.53 -1.93
N GLN A 21 6.29 3.89 -0.93
CA GLN A 21 6.59 3.60 0.47
C GLN A 21 6.63 2.09 0.73
N ILE A 22 5.65 1.35 0.22
CA ILE A 22 5.61 -0.11 0.33
C ILE A 22 6.81 -0.73 -0.40
N ALA A 23 7.18 -0.24 -1.58
CA ALA A 23 8.38 -0.72 -2.28
C ALA A 23 9.66 -0.51 -1.44
N CYS A 24 9.81 0.66 -0.79
CA CYS A 24 10.92 0.92 0.13
C CYS A 24 10.92 -0.03 1.33
N TRP A 25 9.76 -0.28 1.93
CA TRP A 25 9.60 -1.19 3.07
C TRP A 25 9.96 -2.63 2.70
N ILE A 26 9.47 -3.12 1.55
CA ILE A 26 9.80 -4.46 1.03
C ILE A 26 11.30 -4.58 0.76
N GLU A 27 11.91 -3.60 0.10
CA GLU A 27 13.34 -3.64 -0.21
C GLU A 27 14.22 -3.59 1.05
N ILE A 28 13.75 -2.99 2.15
CA ILE A 28 14.46 -3.05 3.43
C ILE A 28 14.31 -4.44 4.07
N LYS A 29 13.13 -5.06 4.01
CA LYS A 29 12.88 -6.41 4.54
C LYS A 29 13.54 -7.52 3.74
N HIS A 30 13.59 -7.37 2.43
CA HIS A 30 14.09 -8.35 1.46
C HIS A 30 15.07 -7.68 0.49
N PRO A 31 16.27 -7.28 0.95
CA PRO A 31 17.21 -6.53 0.11
C PRO A 31 17.54 -7.23 -1.21
N GLY A 32 17.50 -6.48 -2.31
CA GLY A 32 17.81 -6.95 -3.65
C GLY A 32 16.74 -7.86 -4.29
N SER A 33 15.64 -8.13 -3.60
CA SER A 33 14.58 -9.02 -4.11
C SER A 33 13.59 -8.29 -5.01
N LEU A 34 13.41 -6.97 -4.83
CA LEU A 34 12.40 -6.18 -5.54
C LEU A 34 13.04 -5.18 -6.52
N THR A 35 12.76 -5.34 -7.81
CA THR A 35 13.14 -4.33 -8.83
C THR A 35 12.17 -3.15 -8.82
N ALA A 36 10.87 -3.43 -8.75
CA ALA A 36 9.81 -2.44 -8.62
C ALA A 36 8.52 -3.11 -8.10
N LEU A 37 7.65 -2.31 -7.49
CA LEU A 37 6.29 -2.73 -7.16
C LEU A 37 5.34 -2.13 -8.19
N GLU A 38 4.68 -2.97 -8.98
CA GLU A 38 3.61 -2.53 -9.86
C GLU A 38 2.25 -2.67 -9.16
N VAL A 39 1.43 -1.64 -9.30
CA VAL A 39 0.03 -1.62 -8.89
C VAL A 39 -0.82 -1.36 -10.13
N GLN A 40 -1.80 -2.23 -10.36
CA GLN A 40 -2.75 -2.08 -11.45
C GLN A 40 -4.07 -1.57 -10.91
N ARG A 41 -4.68 -0.61 -11.60
CA ARG A 41 -5.95 0.00 -11.19
C ARG A 41 -6.91 0.08 -12.38
N HIS A 42 -8.19 -0.20 -12.15
CA HIS A 42 -9.21 0.02 -13.18
C HIS A 42 -9.52 1.51 -13.33
N TYR A 43 -9.83 1.93 -14.56
CA TYR A 43 -10.30 3.30 -14.82
C TYR A 43 -11.61 3.64 -14.09
N SER A 44 -12.40 2.64 -13.71
CA SER A 44 -13.66 2.76 -12.99
C SER A 44 -13.56 2.50 -11.49
N CYS A 45 -12.38 2.20 -10.94
CA CYS A 45 -12.21 1.94 -9.51
C CYS A 45 -12.51 3.18 -8.67
N SER A 46 -13.03 2.97 -7.46
CA SER A 46 -13.04 4.00 -6.43
C SER A 46 -11.61 4.44 -6.10
N ASP A 47 -11.44 5.64 -5.54
CA ASP A 47 -10.15 6.26 -5.21
C ASP A 47 -9.25 5.34 -4.35
N ASN A 48 -9.85 4.48 -3.53
CA ASN A 48 -9.17 3.52 -2.65
C ASN A 48 -9.22 2.05 -3.13
N ALA A 49 -9.50 1.80 -4.41
CA ALA A 49 -9.52 0.43 -4.96
C ALA A 49 -8.35 0.19 -5.92
N ILE A 50 -7.76 -1.00 -5.79
CA ILE A 50 -6.65 -1.52 -6.59
C ILE A 50 -7.10 -2.85 -7.22
N ALA A 51 -6.73 -3.10 -8.48
CA ALA A 51 -7.03 -4.36 -9.16
C ALA A 51 -6.05 -5.46 -8.74
N HIS A 52 -4.76 -5.19 -8.97
CA HIS A 52 -3.69 -6.16 -8.73
C HIS A 52 -2.44 -5.50 -8.14
N VAL A 53 -1.73 -6.29 -7.34
CA VAL A 53 -0.38 -5.98 -6.86
C VAL A 53 0.59 -6.97 -7.51
N VAL A 54 1.52 -6.44 -8.29
CA VAL A 54 2.43 -7.22 -9.12
C VAL A 54 3.87 -6.86 -8.76
N PRO A 55 4.50 -7.60 -7.83
CA PRO A 55 5.92 -7.42 -7.56
C PRO A 55 6.75 -7.84 -8.78
N LEU A 56 7.63 -6.94 -9.22
CA LEU A 56 8.68 -7.25 -10.19
C LEU A 56 9.92 -7.64 -9.40
N VAL A 57 10.19 -8.94 -9.34
CA VAL A 57 11.24 -9.54 -8.51
C VAL A 57 12.27 -10.26 -9.39
N SER A 58 13.48 -10.39 -8.86
CA SER A 58 14.58 -11.10 -9.54
C SER A 58 14.46 -12.63 -9.43
N ASP A 59 13.80 -13.11 -8.38
CA ASP A 59 13.57 -14.53 -8.11
C ASP A 59 12.07 -14.82 -8.01
N ASP A 60 11.58 -15.70 -8.88
CA ASP A 60 10.17 -16.06 -8.96
C ASP A 60 9.65 -16.81 -7.72
N GLU A 61 10.51 -17.50 -6.97
CA GLU A 61 10.10 -18.19 -5.75
C GLU A 61 9.71 -17.20 -4.63
N THR A 62 10.35 -16.03 -4.58
CA THR A 62 10.01 -14.97 -3.61
C THR A 62 8.74 -14.19 -3.96
N ARG A 63 8.31 -14.23 -5.23
CA ARG A 63 7.19 -13.42 -5.75
C ARG A 63 5.90 -13.58 -4.95
N PRO A 64 5.42 -14.79 -4.60
CA PRO A 64 4.16 -14.95 -3.87
C PRO A 64 4.23 -14.40 -2.44
N MET A 65 5.38 -14.52 -1.78
CA MET A 65 5.61 -13.97 -0.45
C MET A 65 5.57 -12.43 -0.51
N ILE A 66 6.38 -11.82 -1.38
CA ILE A 66 6.44 -10.36 -1.52
C ILE A 66 5.07 -9.81 -1.92
N ARG A 67 4.32 -10.49 -2.80
CA ARG A 67 2.95 -10.10 -3.15
C ARG A 67 2.05 -10.06 -1.92
N ARG A 68 2.03 -11.12 -1.12
CA ARG A 68 1.19 -11.19 0.10
C ARG A 68 1.52 -10.08 1.09
N GLU A 69 2.81 -9.78 1.28
CA GLU A 69 3.24 -8.68 2.15
C GLU A 69 2.80 -7.31 1.62
N ALA A 70 3.00 -7.06 0.32
CA ALA A 70 2.57 -5.82 -0.32
C ALA A 70 1.04 -5.63 -0.24
N GLU A 71 0.28 -6.68 -0.53
CA GLU A 71 -1.17 -6.66 -0.42
C GLU A 71 -1.64 -6.40 1.02
N ALA A 72 -0.99 -6.98 2.02
CA ALA A 72 -1.30 -6.72 3.43
C ALA A 72 -1.04 -5.25 3.80
N ALA A 73 0.07 -4.67 3.34
CA ALA A 73 0.38 -3.26 3.54
C ALA A 73 -0.67 -2.33 2.89
N PHE A 74 -1.08 -2.61 1.65
CA PHE A 74 -2.16 -1.86 1.00
C PHE A 74 -3.48 -1.96 1.76
N ARG A 75 -3.88 -3.15 2.21
CA ARG A 75 -5.10 -3.32 3.02
C ARG A 75 -5.02 -2.53 4.33
N ALA A 76 -3.86 -2.52 4.99
CA ALA A 76 -3.66 -1.78 6.25
C ALA A 76 -3.70 -0.25 6.05
N LEU A 77 -3.28 0.24 4.88
CA LEU A 77 -3.46 1.65 4.47
C LEU A 77 -4.91 1.99 4.08
N GLY A 78 -5.82 1.01 4.03
CA GLY A 78 -7.24 1.20 3.74
C GLY A 78 -7.65 0.95 2.28
N TYR A 79 -6.78 0.35 1.47
CA TYR A 79 -7.11 -0.02 0.10
C TYR A 79 -7.90 -1.33 0.03
N ALA A 80 -8.87 -1.37 -0.88
CA ALA A 80 -9.58 -2.59 -1.26
C ALA A 80 -8.95 -3.21 -2.50
N LEU A 81 -8.66 -4.52 -2.46
CA LEU A 81 -8.22 -5.27 -3.64
C LEU A 81 -9.45 -5.85 -4.35
N LYS A 82 -9.70 -5.35 -5.56
CA LYS A 82 -10.85 -5.69 -6.41
C LYS A 82 -10.36 -6.02 -7.81
N PRO A 83 -10.04 -7.29 -8.10
CA PRO A 83 -9.50 -7.71 -9.40
C PRO A 83 -10.55 -7.66 -10.54
N GLU A 84 -11.74 -7.14 -10.28
CA GLU A 84 -12.87 -7.13 -11.21
C GLU A 84 -12.85 -5.88 -12.09
N GLY A 85 -12.56 -6.07 -13.38
CA GLY A 85 -12.61 -5.02 -14.41
C GLY A 85 -11.80 -5.42 -15.64
N ARG A 86 -12.10 -4.84 -16.80
CA ARG A 86 -11.47 -5.23 -18.08
C ARG A 86 -10.18 -4.49 -18.36
N ASP A 87 -10.19 -3.16 -18.19
CA ASP A 87 -9.05 -2.31 -18.50
C ASP A 87 -8.36 -1.82 -17.23
N VAL A 88 -7.05 -1.98 -17.18
CA VAL A 88 -6.19 -1.51 -16.09
C VAL A 88 -5.11 -0.57 -16.61
N PHE A 89 -4.66 0.34 -15.75
CA PHE A 89 -3.41 1.07 -15.94
C PHE A 89 -2.46 0.80 -14.78
N SER A 90 -1.15 0.90 -15.03
CA SER A 90 -0.10 0.55 -14.08
C SER A 90 0.53 1.77 -13.44
N ILE A 91 0.78 1.67 -12.14
CA ILE A 91 1.57 2.60 -11.32
C ILE A 91 2.78 1.84 -10.79
N PHE A 92 3.96 2.44 -10.83
CA PHE A 92 5.19 1.79 -10.40
C PHE A 92 5.83 2.52 -9.21
N GLY A 93 5.98 1.81 -8.09
CA GLY A 93 6.83 2.20 -6.97
C GLY A 93 8.25 1.71 -7.19
N ARG A 94 9.21 2.63 -7.21
CA ARG A 94 10.63 2.35 -7.44
C ARG A 94 11.48 2.96 -6.33
N VAL A 95 12.43 2.18 -5.81
CA VAL A 95 13.27 2.57 -4.67
C VAL A 95 14.45 3.44 -5.10
N GLN A 96 14.93 3.31 -6.34
CA GLN A 96 16.20 3.88 -6.80
C GLN A 96 16.28 5.42 -6.67
N ASN A 97 15.15 6.11 -6.65
CA ASN A 97 15.08 7.58 -6.59
C ASN A 97 14.84 8.12 -5.16
N LYS A 98 14.90 7.28 -4.12
CA LYS A 98 14.65 7.69 -2.73
C LYS A 98 15.94 7.74 -1.92
N SER A 99 16.10 8.82 -1.14
CA SER A 99 17.19 8.92 -0.17
C SER A 99 17.05 7.87 0.94
N ASN A 100 18.15 7.51 1.58
CA ASN A 100 18.14 6.55 2.69
C ASN A 100 17.21 6.99 3.83
N HIS A 101 17.16 8.30 4.14
CA HIS A 101 16.24 8.82 5.14
C HIS A 101 14.77 8.61 4.75
N ALA A 102 14.40 8.89 3.49
CA ALA A 102 13.05 8.66 3.00
C ALA A 102 12.67 7.17 3.03
N ARG A 103 13.62 6.27 2.74
CA ARG A 103 13.42 4.82 2.81
C ARG A 103 13.17 4.35 4.25
N LEU A 104 13.96 4.83 5.21
CA LEU A 104 13.78 4.52 6.64
C LEU A 104 12.45 5.05 7.18
N HIS A 105 12.06 6.27 6.80
CA HIS A 105 10.76 6.82 7.15
C HIS A 105 9.62 5.96 6.60
N ALA A 106 9.70 5.57 5.32
CA ALA A 106 8.71 4.68 4.71
C ALA A 106 8.61 3.34 5.44
N PHE A 107 9.75 2.74 5.81
CA PHE A 107 9.76 1.51 6.61
C PHE A 107 9.04 1.68 7.94
N ALA A 108 9.38 2.70 8.72
CA ALA A 108 8.77 2.96 10.02
C ALA A 108 7.27 3.19 9.91
N GLU A 109 6.83 3.91 8.88
CA GLU A 109 5.42 4.22 8.66
C GLU A 109 4.60 2.98 8.30
N ILE A 110 5.10 2.13 7.37
CA ILE A 110 4.39 0.90 7.00
C ILE A 110 4.34 -0.09 8.17
N GLU A 111 5.42 -0.25 8.94
CA GLU A 111 5.43 -1.06 10.16
C GLU A 111 4.40 -0.56 11.20
N ARG A 112 4.30 0.76 11.39
CA ARG A 112 3.33 1.38 12.29
C ARG A 112 1.89 1.11 11.83
N VAL A 113 1.62 1.26 10.53
CA VAL A 113 0.30 1.02 9.94
C VAL A 113 -0.10 -0.46 10.06
N LEU A 114 0.81 -1.38 9.75
CA LEU A 114 0.59 -2.83 9.89
C LEU A 114 0.31 -3.22 11.34
N ARG A 115 1.07 -2.67 12.30
CA ARG A 115 0.85 -2.90 13.74
C ARG A 115 -0.54 -2.43 14.16
N LYS A 116 -0.92 -1.21 13.78
CA LYS A 116 -2.24 -0.65 14.08
C LYS A 116 -3.38 -1.48 13.48
N ALA A 117 -3.18 -2.05 12.30
CA ALA A 117 -4.17 -2.92 11.66
C ALA A 117 -4.29 -4.30 12.34
N ALA A 118 -3.25 -4.75 13.05
CA ALA A 118 -3.24 -6.01 13.79
C ALA A 118 -3.78 -5.90 15.23
N GLU A 119 -3.94 -4.68 15.76
CA GLU A 119 -4.53 -4.46 17.08
C GLU A 119 -6.02 -4.87 17.09
N PRO A 120 -6.47 -5.74 18.02
CA PRO A 120 -7.87 -6.12 18.11
C PRO A 120 -8.75 -4.91 18.42
N LEU A 121 -9.95 -4.86 17.83
CA LEU A 121 -10.99 -3.86 18.10
C LEU A 121 -11.37 -3.71 19.60
N ALA A 122 -10.92 -4.60 20.47
CA ALA A 122 -11.24 -4.64 21.90
C ALA A 122 -10.65 -3.49 22.74
N SER A 123 -9.69 -2.72 22.23
CA SER A 123 -9.08 -1.60 22.98
C SER A 123 -9.74 -0.23 22.72
N ARG A 124 -10.82 -0.18 21.92
CA ARG A 124 -11.52 1.07 21.55
C ARG A 124 -12.78 1.35 22.36
N GLU A 125 -13.26 0.40 23.15
CA GLU A 125 -14.38 0.58 24.07
C GLU A 125 -13.92 0.25 25.49
N GLY A 126 -13.50 1.28 26.23
CA GLY A 126 -13.07 1.15 27.61
C GLY A 126 -13.09 2.48 28.33
N THR A 127 -14.04 2.62 29.26
CA THR A 127 -14.29 3.72 30.22
C THR A 127 -15.13 4.87 29.63
N GLN A 128 -16.38 5.11 30.01
CA GLN A 128 -16.92 5.08 31.37
C GLN A 128 -18.45 4.88 31.35
N SER A 129 -18.88 3.71 31.81
CA SER A 129 -20.23 3.47 32.32
C SER A 129 -20.10 3.25 33.82
N GLY A 130 -20.82 4.02 34.64
CA GLY A 130 -21.16 3.64 36.00
C GLY A 130 -20.64 4.55 37.12
N ASP A 131 -21.56 4.79 38.05
CA ASP A 131 -21.42 5.30 39.43
C ASP A 131 -21.60 6.82 39.56
N GLU A 132 -22.67 7.39 40.14
CA GLU A 132 -23.85 6.94 40.92
C GLU A 132 -25.02 7.91 40.68
#